data_AF-A0A0F9PN45-F1
#
_entry.id   AF-A0A0F9PN45-F1
#
_cell.length_a   1.000
_cell.length_b   1.000
_cell.length_c   1.000
_cell.angle_alpha   90.00
_cell.angle_beta   90.00
_cell.angle_gamma   90.00
#
_symmetry.space_group_name_H-M   'P 1'
#
loop_
_entity.id
_entity.type
_entity.pdbx_description
1 polymer ?
#
loop_
_entity_poly.entity_id
_entity_poly.type
_entity_poly.pdbx_seq_one_letter_code
_entity_poly.pdbx_strand_id
1 'polypeptide(L)'
;MAEDQTVPYFIGALITSAISWILLLATPFSGFNGSNYYLGVYVYGAVWAWSLVGVPILINAILLIYCTLISVLILRFPDKIPDRKYVKYGVFISVGAFILTIINGIVFAAVAWEEDWWWWFGAGFYGGVIGGLLTAILFYLGEKTVEL
;
A
#
# COMPACT_ATOMS: atom_id res chain seq x y z
N MET A 1 3.21 -31.49 9.72
CA MET A 1 4.46 -30.68 9.68
C MET A 1 4.31 -29.39 8.86
N ALA A 2 3.11 -29.03 8.35
CA ALA A 2 2.88 -27.81 7.57
C ALA A 2 2.70 -26.52 8.40
N GLU A 3 2.46 -26.65 9.71
CA GLU A 3 2.20 -25.51 10.60
C GLU A 3 3.37 -24.50 10.63
N ASP A 4 4.60 -24.99 10.52
CA ASP A 4 5.82 -24.18 10.63
C ASP A 4 6.14 -23.36 9.35
N GLN A 5 5.62 -23.78 8.18
CA GLN A 5 5.90 -23.09 6.91
C GLN A 5 4.95 -21.91 6.63
N THR A 6 3.77 -21.87 7.25
CA THR A 6 2.78 -20.81 7.02
C THR A 6 3.09 -19.52 7.79
N VAL A 7 3.62 -19.66 9.01
CA VAL A 7 3.90 -18.55 9.93
C VAL A 7 4.83 -17.49 9.34
N PRO A 8 5.95 -17.82 8.68
CA PRO A 8 6.84 -16.83 8.07
C PRO A 8 6.14 -15.96 7.03
N TYR A 9 5.21 -16.51 6.24
CA TYR A 9 4.48 -15.74 5.24
C TYR A 9 3.56 -14.70 5.87
N PHE A 10 2.84 -15.07 6.95
CA PHE A 10 1.95 -14.14 7.64
C PHE A 10 2.72 -13.08 8.44
N ILE A 11 3.90 -13.41 8.98
CA ILE A 11 4.81 -12.40 9.56
C ILE A 11 5.30 -11.42 8.49
N GLY A 12 5.70 -11.93 7.32
CA GLY A 12 6.09 -11.07 6.21
C GLY A 12 4.94 -10.17 5.76
N ALA A 13 3.74 -10.72 5.59
CA ALA A 13 2.54 -9.96 5.21
C ALA A 13 2.20 -8.89 6.25
N LEU A 14 2.37 -9.19 7.53
CA LEU A 14 2.23 -8.23 8.62
C LEU A 14 3.21 -7.05 8.46
N ILE A 15 4.51 -7.35 8.33
CA ILE A 15 5.55 -6.32 8.25
C ILE A 15 5.35 -5.45 7.02
N THR A 16 5.15 -6.08 5.85
CA THR A 16 5.00 -5.38 4.57
C THR A 16 3.75 -4.52 4.53
N SER A 17 2.59 -5.04 4.98
CA SER A 17 1.36 -4.24 5.04
C SER A 17 1.46 -3.12 6.07
N ALA A 18 2.08 -3.36 7.23
CA ALA A 18 2.25 -2.37 8.28
C ALA A 18 3.11 -1.19 7.84
N ILE A 19 4.29 -1.48 7.28
CA ILE A 19 5.18 -0.45 6.75
C ILE A 19 4.48 0.34 5.64
N SER A 20 3.72 -0.33 4.77
CA SER A 20 3.04 0.34 3.67
C SER A 20 2.03 1.38 4.12
N TRP A 21 1.10 1.02 5.03
CA TRP A 21 0.09 1.98 5.47
C TRP A 21 0.71 3.10 6.29
N ILE A 22 1.77 2.82 7.06
CA ILE A 22 2.54 3.85 7.78
C ILE A 22 3.13 4.84 6.77
N LEU A 23 3.82 4.36 5.73
CA LEU A 23 4.40 5.22 4.71
C LEU A 23 3.33 6.03 3.96
N LEU A 24 2.21 5.42 3.60
CA LEU A 24 1.10 6.11 2.92
C LEU A 24 0.49 7.25 3.76
N LEU A 25 0.42 7.09 5.09
CA LEU A 25 -0.17 8.10 5.98
C LEU A 25 0.85 9.14 6.50
N ALA A 26 2.10 8.72 6.69
CA ALA A 26 3.13 9.54 7.34
C ALA A 26 4.05 10.28 6.36
N THR A 27 4.07 9.90 5.09
CA THR A 27 4.94 10.51 4.07
C THR A 27 4.13 10.97 2.85
N PRO A 28 4.62 11.96 2.09
CA PRO A 28 3.92 12.38 0.89
C PRO A 28 3.93 11.26 -0.14
N PHE A 29 2.80 11.13 -0.84
CA PHE A 29 2.65 10.20 -1.94
C PHE A 29 3.45 10.67 -3.15
N SER A 30 3.43 11.97 -3.43
CA SER A 30 4.22 12.60 -4.47
C SER A 30 4.55 14.05 -4.12
N GLY A 31 5.57 14.59 -4.78
CA GLY A 31 5.98 15.99 -4.68
C GLY A 31 6.10 16.61 -6.07
N PHE A 32 5.93 17.93 -6.12
CA PHE A 32 6.14 18.71 -7.33
C PHE A 32 6.71 20.08 -6.98
N ASN A 33 7.46 20.65 -7.91
CA ASN A 33 7.80 22.06 -7.88
C ASN A 33 7.68 22.68 -9.28
N GLY A 34 7.42 23.98 -9.27
CA GLY A 34 7.29 24.78 -10.48
C GLY A 34 7.89 26.16 -10.23
N SER A 35 8.36 26.79 -11.30
CA SER A 35 8.85 28.15 -11.25
C SER A 35 8.21 28.96 -12.36
N ASN A 36 7.74 30.16 -12.04
CA ASN A 36 7.35 31.13 -13.05
C ASN A 36 8.46 32.19 -13.13
N TYR A 37 9.29 32.06 -14.17
CA TYR A 37 10.44 32.95 -14.38
C TYR A 37 10.04 34.43 -14.47
N TYR A 38 8.91 34.74 -15.10
CA TYR A 38 8.44 36.11 -15.30
C TYR A 38 7.86 36.75 -14.04
N LEU A 39 7.32 35.94 -13.12
CA LEU A 39 6.80 36.41 -11.83
C LEU A 39 7.82 36.27 -10.69
N GLY A 40 8.95 35.60 -10.93
CA GLY A 40 9.95 35.31 -9.89
C GLY A 40 9.44 34.41 -8.77
N VAL A 41 8.35 33.66 -9.00
CA VAL A 41 7.70 32.82 -7.99
C VAL A 41 8.13 31.37 -8.15
N TYR A 42 8.53 30.76 -7.04
CA TYR A 42 8.77 29.32 -6.93
C TYR A 42 7.68 28.69 -6.06
N VAL A 43 7.04 27.64 -6.56
CA VAL A 43 5.98 26.92 -5.86
C VAL A 43 6.44 25.50 -5.62
N TYR A 44 6.28 25.04 -4.37
CA TYR A 44 6.54 23.67 -3.97
C TYR A 44 5.26 23.08 -3.39
N GLY A 45 4.91 21.87 -3.83
CA GLY A 45 3.71 21.17 -3.41
C GLY A 45 3.96 19.68 -3.19
N ALA A 46 3.09 19.08 -2.41
CA ALA A 46 3.12 17.65 -2.16
C ALA A 46 1.69 17.11 -1.99
N VAL A 47 1.47 15.90 -2.46
CA VAL A 47 0.21 15.18 -2.30
C VAL A 47 0.30 14.27 -1.08
N TRP A 48 -0.57 14.51 -0.12
CA TRP A 48 -0.66 13.77 1.13
C TRP A 48 -1.98 12.99 1.20
N ALA A 49 -2.01 11.93 2.01
CA ALA A 49 -3.27 11.22 2.29
C ALA A 49 -4.35 12.16 2.86
N TRP A 50 -3.93 13.17 3.63
CA TRP A 50 -4.82 14.09 4.34
C TRP A 50 -5.33 15.28 3.50
N SER A 51 -4.98 15.35 2.21
CA SER A 51 -5.51 16.38 1.31
C SER A 51 -6.81 15.91 0.66
N LEU A 52 -7.59 16.85 0.08
CA LEU A 52 -8.83 16.52 -0.65
C LEU A 52 -8.60 15.52 -1.78
N VAL A 53 -7.48 15.64 -2.50
CA VAL A 53 -7.07 14.70 -3.56
C VAL A 53 -6.45 13.40 -3.00
N GLY A 54 -6.24 13.33 -1.70
CA GLY A 54 -5.64 12.19 -0.99
C GLY A 54 -6.61 11.10 -0.57
N VAL A 55 -7.92 11.25 -0.82
CA VAL A 55 -8.93 10.24 -0.47
C VAL A 55 -8.59 8.84 -1.02
N PRO A 56 -8.13 8.65 -2.26
CA PRO A 56 -7.72 7.34 -2.75
C PRO A 56 -6.51 6.76 -2.00
N ILE A 57 -5.60 7.61 -1.51
CA ILE A 57 -4.43 7.20 -0.70
C ILE A 57 -4.90 6.73 0.68
N LEU A 58 -5.89 7.41 1.28
CA LEU A 58 -6.52 6.98 2.54
C LEU A 58 -7.23 5.64 2.40
N ILE A 59 -8.01 5.45 1.33
CA ILE A 59 -8.68 4.18 1.05
C ILE A 59 -7.62 3.07 0.95
N ASN A 60 -6.54 3.32 0.22
CA ASN A 60 -5.44 2.38 0.08
C ASN A 60 -4.78 2.02 1.43
N ALA A 61 -4.53 3.03 2.28
CA ALA A 61 -4.00 2.81 3.62
C ALA A 61 -4.94 1.97 4.48
N ILE A 62 -6.27 2.20 4.41
CA ILE A 62 -7.27 1.42 5.14
C ILE A 62 -7.28 -0.05 4.70
N LEU A 63 -7.17 -0.31 3.39
CA LEU A 63 -7.06 -1.67 2.85
C LEU A 63 -5.82 -2.39 3.40
N LEU A 64 -4.69 -1.70 3.51
CA LEU A 64 -3.45 -2.27 4.04
C LEU A 64 -3.47 -2.41 5.57
N ILE A 65 -4.16 -1.54 6.30
CA ILE A 65 -4.46 -1.73 7.73
C ILE A 65 -5.30 -3.00 7.92
N TYR A 66 -6.29 -3.24 7.06
CA TYR A 66 -7.09 -4.46 7.11
C TYR A 66 -6.24 -5.71 6.88
N CYS A 67 -5.31 -5.67 5.91
CA CYS A 67 -4.31 -6.72 5.72
C CYS A 67 -3.47 -6.97 7.00
N THR A 68 -2.96 -5.91 7.63
CA THR A 68 -2.24 -5.99 8.90
C THR A 68 -3.09 -6.69 9.98
N LEU A 69 -4.36 -6.33 10.11
CA LEU A 69 -5.29 -6.94 11.07
C LEU A 69 -5.50 -8.43 10.80
N ILE A 70 -5.71 -8.82 9.54
CA ILE A 70 -5.81 -10.25 9.17
C ILE A 70 -4.55 -11.00 9.57
N SER A 71 -3.36 -10.47 9.25
CA SER A 71 -2.10 -11.13 9.60
C SER A 71 -1.95 -11.31 11.11
N VAL A 72 -2.28 -10.29 11.92
CA VAL A 72 -2.27 -10.40 13.40
C VAL A 72 -3.25 -11.46 13.89
N LEU A 73 -4.46 -11.47 13.32
CA LEU A 73 -5.51 -12.42 13.70
C LEU A 73 -5.08 -13.87 13.41
N ILE A 74 -4.53 -14.15 12.23
CA ILE A 74 -4.02 -15.47 11.86
C ILE A 74 -2.89 -15.91 12.79
N LEU A 75 -1.93 -15.02 13.06
CA LEU A 75 -0.79 -15.34 13.93
C LEU A 75 -1.19 -15.55 15.39
N ARG A 76 -2.21 -14.85 15.88
CA ARG A 76 -2.65 -14.93 17.28
C ARG A 76 -3.62 -16.09 17.55
N PHE A 77 -4.41 -16.46 16.55
CA PHE A 77 -5.45 -17.49 16.68
C PHE A 77 -5.39 -18.50 15.54
N PRO A 78 -4.28 -19.26 15.40
CA PRO A 78 -4.11 -20.22 14.31
C PRO A 78 -5.24 -21.26 14.26
N ASP A 79 -5.73 -21.70 15.43
CA ASP A 79 -6.80 -22.70 15.54
C ASP A 79 -8.21 -22.19 15.19
N LYS A 80 -8.43 -20.87 15.25
CA LYS A 80 -9.75 -20.25 15.00
C LYS A 80 -9.85 -19.57 13.64
N ILE A 81 -8.71 -19.20 13.05
CA ILE A 81 -8.60 -18.45 11.80
C ILE A 81 -7.77 -19.21 10.75
N PRO A 82 -7.98 -20.53 10.52
CA PRO A 82 -7.53 -21.17 9.28
C PRO A 82 -8.66 -21.19 8.24
N ASP A 83 -9.70 -20.35 8.40
CA ASP A 83 -10.74 -20.26 7.39
C ASP A 83 -10.15 -19.57 6.16
N ARG A 84 -9.72 -20.39 5.19
CA ARG A 84 -9.04 -20.01 3.94
C ARG A 84 -9.68 -18.80 3.23
N LYS A 85 -10.96 -18.58 3.48
CA LYS A 85 -11.74 -17.41 3.07
C LYS A 85 -11.11 -16.08 3.49
N TYR A 86 -10.64 -15.93 4.72
CA TYR A 86 -10.02 -14.68 5.21
C TYR A 86 -8.66 -14.43 4.58
N VAL A 87 -7.86 -15.48 4.37
CA VAL A 87 -6.58 -15.37 3.67
C VAL A 87 -6.79 -14.94 2.21
N LYS A 88 -7.79 -15.51 1.53
CA LYS A 88 -8.20 -15.08 0.19
C LYS A 88 -8.62 -13.61 0.14
N TYR A 89 -9.36 -13.13 1.14
CA TYR A 89 -9.68 -11.71 1.23
C TYR A 89 -8.43 -10.85 1.39
N GLY A 90 -7.46 -11.28 2.21
CA GLY A 90 -6.15 -10.63 2.30
C GLY A 90 -5.45 -10.51 0.94
N VAL A 91 -5.47 -11.56 0.11
CA VAL A 91 -4.93 -11.53 -1.26
C VAL A 91 -5.67 -10.50 -2.12
N PHE A 92 -7.00 -10.58 -2.22
CA PHE A 92 -7.76 -9.66 -3.08
C PHE A 92 -7.62 -8.20 -2.65
N ILE A 93 -7.59 -7.94 -1.34
CA ILE A 93 -7.48 -6.60 -0.78
C ILE A 93 -6.09 -6.02 -1.02
N SER A 94 -5.03 -6.80 -0.83
CA SER A 94 -3.66 -6.35 -1.10
C SER A 94 -3.40 -6.12 -2.60
N VAL A 95 -3.97 -6.96 -3.48
CA VAL A 95 -3.97 -6.72 -4.93
C VAL A 95 -4.75 -5.45 -5.28
N GLY A 96 -5.92 -5.25 -4.68
CA GLY A 96 -6.70 -4.03 -4.86
C GLY A 96 -5.94 -2.77 -4.42
N ALA A 97 -5.27 -2.84 -3.26
CA ALA A 97 -4.40 -1.78 -2.74
C ALA A 97 -3.24 -1.47 -3.70
N PHE A 98 -2.56 -2.52 -4.20
CA PHE A 98 -1.51 -2.38 -5.20
C PHE A 98 -2.00 -1.68 -6.47
N ILE A 99 -3.09 -2.17 -7.08
CA ILE A 99 -3.67 -1.59 -8.30
C ILE A 99 -4.09 -0.14 -8.06
N LEU A 100 -4.75 0.14 -6.94
CA LEU A 100 -5.17 1.50 -6.58
C LEU A 100 -3.97 2.44 -6.44
N THR A 101 -2.87 1.97 -5.84
CA THR A 101 -1.62 2.76 -5.75
C THR A 101 -1.09 3.11 -7.13
N ILE A 102 -1.05 2.13 -8.04
CA ILE A 102 -0.56 2.33 -9.42
C ILE A 102 -1.44 3.32 -10.17
N ILE A 103 -2.77 3.18 -10.10
CA ILE A 103 -3.71 4.11 -10.73
C ILE A 103 -3.50 5.53 -10.19
N ASN A 104 -3.40 5.71 -8.87
CA ASN A 104 -3.14 7.02 -8.27
C ASN A 104 -1.81 7.62 -8.74
N GLY A 105 -0.77 6.79 -8.87
CA GLY A 105 0.53 7.22 -9.40
C GLY A 105 0.44 7.67 -10.85
N ILE A 106 -0.24 6.91 -11.71
CA ILE A 106 -0.44 7.25 -13.13
C ILE A 106 -1.22 8.55 -13.27
N VAL A 107 -2.31 8.71 -12.51
CA VAL A 107 -3.12 9.94 -12.52
C VAL A 107 -2.28 11.15 -12.11
N PHE A 108 -1.50 11.04 -11.03
CA PHE A 108 -0.60 12.12 -10.61
C PHE A 108 0.44 12.45 -11.69
N ALA A 109 1.09 11.43 -12.26
CA ALA A 109 2.11 11.62 -13.29
C ALA A 109 1.54 12.27 -14.56
N ALA A 110 0.32 11.91 -14.96
CA ALA A 110 -0.36 12.51 -16.10
C ALA A 110 -0.64 14.01 -15.88
N VAL A 111 -1.17 14.38 -14.71
CA VAL A 111 -1.41 15.79 -14.37
C VAL A 111 -0.11 16.58 -14.30
N ALA A 112 0.92 16.02 -13.65
CA ALA A 112 2.21 16.70 -13.54
C ALA A 112 2.93 16.86 -14.89
N TRP A 113 2.69 15.95 -15.83
CA TRP A 113 3.16 16.06 -17.21
C TRP A 113 2.44 17.16 -18.00
N GLU A 114 1.11 17.27 -17.87
CA GLU A 114 0.34 18.32 -18.56
C GLU A 114 0.69 19.73 -18.06
N GLU A 115 1.05 19.86 -16.79
CA GLU A 115 1.35 21.13 -16.14
C GLU A 115 2.86 21.51 -16.20
N ASP A 116 3.69 20.72 -16.90
CA ASP A 116 5.14 20.90 -17.02
C ASP A 116 5.87 21.06 -15.66
N TRP A 117 5.37 20.39 -14.62
CA TRP A 117 6.00 20.45 -13.29
C TRP A 117 7.23 19.56 -13.23
N TRP A 118 8.22 19.94 -12.42
CA TRP A 118 9.22 18.97 -11.99
C TRP A 118 8.64 18.17 -10.83
N TRP A 119 8.48 16.86 -11.00
CA TRP A 119 7.74 16.02 -10.06
C TRP A 119 8.49 14.73 -9.75
N TRP A 120 8.14 14.14 -8.61
CA TRP A 120 8.66 12.85 -8.18
C TRP A 120 7.65 12.11 -7.32
N PHE A 121 7.79 10.79 -7.27
CA PHE A 121 7.07 9.98 -6.30
C PHE A 121 7.77 10.01 -4.94
N GLY A 122 6.98 10.07 -3.88
CA GLY A 122 7.45 10.05 -2.51
C GLY A 122 7.46 8.64 -1.93
N ALA A 123 7.94 8.54 -0.68
CA ALA A 123 7.96 7.27 0.04
C ALA A 123 6.56 6.65 0.23
N GLY A 124 5.49 7.46 0.24
CA GLY A 124 4.12 6.97 0.33
C GLY A 124 3.73 6.15 -0.91
N PHE A 125 4.10 6.60 -2.11
CA PHE A 125 3.87 5.84 -3.34
C PHE A 125 4.66 4.53 -3.34
N TYR A 126 5.97 4.59 -3.09
CA TYR A 126 6.81 3.39 -3.10
C TYR A 126 6.39 2.38 -2.01
N GLY A 127 5.99 2.87 -0.84
CA GLY A 127 5.42 2.06 0.24
C GLY A 127 4.16 1.32 -0.21
N GLY A 128 3.22 2.02 -0.85
CA GLY A 128 2.00 1.40 -1.38
C GLY A 128 2.26 0.38 -2.50
N VAL A 129 3.18 0.68 -3.43
CA VAL A 129 3.49 -0.21 -4.57
C VAL A 129 4.22 -1.46 -4.09
N ILE A 130 5.36 -1.28 -3.41
CA ILE A 130 6.23 -2.39 -3.00
C ILE A 130 5.51 -3.22 -1.95
N GLY A 131 5.00 -2.59 -0.90
CA GLY A 131 4.43 -3.34 0.19
C GLY A 131 3.02 -3.85 -0.11
N GLY A 132 2.23 -3.22 -0.99
CA GLY A 132 1.01 -3.80 -1.53
C GLY A 132 1.27 -5.09 -2.32
N LEU A 133 2.26 -5.07 -3.22
CA LEU A 133 2.66 -6.25 -4.01
C LEU A 133 3.22 -7.37 -3.13
N LEU A 134 4.14 -7.05 -2.22
CA LEU A 134 4.74 -8.06 -1.33
C LEU A 134 3.69 -8.66 -0.39
N THR A 135 2.79 -7.84 0.17
CA THR A 135 1.67 -8.33 1.00
C THR A 135 0.81 -9.32 0.21
N ALA A 136 0.51 -9.02 -1.07
CA ALA A 136 -0.27 -9.91 -1.93
C ALA A 136 0.43 -11.25 -2.19
N ILE A 137 1.72 -11.21 -2.52
CA ILE A 137 2.54 -12.42 -2.74
C ILE A 137 2.55 -13.27 -1.46
N LEU A 138 2.78 -12.65 -0.31
CA LEU A 138 2.89 -13.36 0.96
C LEU A 138 1.56 -13.96 1.41
N PHE A 139 0.45 -13.26 1.25
CA PHE A 139 -0.87 -13.86 1.49
C PHE A 139 -1.18 -14.98 0.51
N TYR A 140 -0.78 -14.87 -0.76
CA TYR A 140 -0.99 -15.93 -1.75
C TYR A 140 -0.19 -17.19 -1.42
N LEU A 141 1.08 -17.04 -1.01
CA LEU A 141 1.92 -18.15 -0.57
C LEU A 141 1.41 -18.77 0.73
N GLY A 142 0.98 -17.93 1.69
CA GLY A 142 0.30 -18.36 2.91
C GLY A 142 -0.97 -19.17 2.59
N GLU A 143 -1.82 -18.69 1.69
CA GLU A 143 -3.06 -19.38 1.29
C GLU A 143 -2.82 -20.76 0.71
N LYS A 144 -1.72 -20.93 -0.06
CA LYS A 144 -1.35 -22.22 -0.66
C LYS A 144 -0.81 -23.23 0.33
N THR A 145 -0.32 -22.77 1.47
CA THR A 145 0.33 -23.60 2.49
C THR A 145 -0.59 -23.96 3.65
N VAL A 146 -1.76 -23.33 3.77
CA VAL A 146 -2.81 -23.77 4.69
C VAL A 146 -3.35 -25.14 4.24
N GLU A 147 -2.97 -26.20 4.95
CA GLU A 147 -3.53 -27.56 4.78
C GLU A 147 -4.99 -27.61 5.24
N LEU A 148 -5.81 -28.42 4.55
CA LEU A 148 -7.21 -28.71 4.89
C LEU A 148 -7.30 -29.78 5.98
#